data_AF-A0AAJ0WYW3-F1
#
_entry.id   AF-A0AAJ0WYW3-F1
#
_cell.length_a   1.000
_cell.length_b   1.000
_cell.length_c   1.000
_cell.angle_alpha   90.00
_cell.angle_beta   90.00
_cell.angle_gamma   90.00
#
_symmetry.space_group_name_H-M   'P 1'
#
loop_
_entity.id
_entity.type
_entity.pdbx_description
1 polymer ?
#
loop_
_entity_poly.entity_id
_entity_poly.type
_entity_poly.pdbx_seq_one_letter_code
_entity_poly.pdbx_strand_id
1 'polypeptide(L)'
;MESEKFFVLGALMGDGCLTSRPSIGEFTIEFDQKSKEWLEILSEKFLKYFGKTSEIRKTTKGYFRLRIHSKKIFEELQEMKARFQEILVTSDESSKIKFLQGMFDSEGSVHKSKFRITFSSKRDAIINTCKSLLEEFGISTGKIWVSKDDVKILPIYGRCCLRLFQNKIDFTHPEKKQKLKLILT
;
A
#
# COMPACT_ATOMS: atom_id res chain seq x y z
N MET A 1 10.48 7.83 12.19
CA MET A 1 9.24 7.44 12.90
C MET A 1 8.02 7.97 12.18
N GLU A 2 8.05 9.23 11.74
CA GLU A 2 6.93 9.88 11.05
C GLU A 2 6.55 9.21 9.71
N SER A 3 7.51 8.63 8.98
CA SER A 3 7.24 7.99 7.69
C SER A 3 6.34 6.75 7.74
N GLU A 4 6.17 6.09 8.89
CA GLU A 4 5.32 4.89 9.00
C GLU A 4 3.83 5.21 8.75
N LYS A 5 3.38 6.45 9.00
CA LYS A 5 2.00 6.89 8.67
C LYS A 5 1.72 6.84 7.18
N PHE A 6 2.74 7.07 6.36
CA PHE A 6 2.62 7.01 4.90
C PHE A 6 2.50 5.58 4.39
N PHE A 7 3.12 4.63 5.07
CA PHE A 7 2.88 3.21 4.80
C PHE A 7 1.43 2.83 5.08
N VAL A 8 0.90 3.27 6.24
CA VAL A 8 -0.51 3.06 6.58
C VAL A 8 -1.43 3.74 5.57
N LEU A 9 -1.11 4.97 5.13
CA LEU A 9 -1.85 5.66 4.07
C LEU A 9 -1.84 4.87 2.76
N GLY A 10 -0.67 4.38 2.31
CA GLY A 10 -0.56 3.58 1.10
C GLY A 10 -1.39 2.29 1.18
N ALA A 11 -1.29 1.56 2.29
CA ALA A 11 -2.12 0.38 2.52
C ALA A 11 -3.61 0.74 2.56
N LEU A 12 -3.98 1.85 3.21
CA LEU A 12 -5.36 2.32 3.32
C LEU A 12 -5.94 2.68 1.96
N MET A 13 -5.12 3.25 1.09
CA MET A 13 -5.53 3.58 -0.25
C MET A 13 -5.74 2.32 -1.09
N GLY A 14 -5.01 1.22 -0.89
CA GLY A 14 -5.25 -0.05 -1.57
C GLY A 14 -6.39 -0.87 -0.98
N ASP A 15 -6.14 -1.55 0.14
CA ASP A 15 -7.05 -2.55 0.72
C ASP A 15 -7.91 -2.02 1.88
N GLY A 16 -7.70 -0.77 2.32
CA GLY A 16 -8.30 -0.25 3.53
C GLY A 16 -9.66 0.43 3.33
N CYS A 17 -10.50 0.33 4.36
CA CYS A 17 -11.81 0.95 4.42
C CYS A 17 -11.95 1.82 5.67
N LEU A 18 -12.50 3.02 5.50
CA LEU A 18 -12.90 3.91 6.58
C LEU A 18 -14.43 3.88 6.67
N THR A 19 -14.97 3.35 7.77
CA THR A 19 -16.41 3.33 8.05
C THR A 19 -16.72 4.15 9.30
N SER A 20 -17.72 5.01 9.24
CA SER A 20 -18.21 5.75 10.42
C SER A 20 -19.72 5.58 10.58
N ARG A 21 -20.16 5.55 11.84
CA ARG A 21 -21.57 5.66 12.24
C ARG A 21 -21.65 6.70 13.36
N PRO A 22 -21.71 8.00 13.00
CA PRO A 22 -21.66 9.09 13.97
C PRO A 22 -22.77 9.02 15.03
N SER A 23 -23.95 8.51 14.67
CA SER A 23 -25.10 8.35 15.58
C SER A 23 -24.82 7.48 16.81
N ILE A 24 -23.85 6.56 16.72
CA ILE A 24 -23.44 5.67 17.81
C ILE A 24 -21.96 5.85 18.18
N GLY A 25 -21.32 6.91 17.68
CA GLY A 25 -19.91 7.21 17.96
C GLY A 25 -18.90 6.20 17.39
N GLU A 26 -19.28 5.40 16.38
CA GLU A 26 -18.40 4.37 15.81
C GLU A 26 -17.55 4.95 14.67
N PHE A 27 -16.22 4.82 14.78
CA PHE A 27 -15.25 5.21 13.76
C PHE A 27 -14.24 4.09 13.61
N THR A 28 -14.32 3.39 12.47
CA THR A 28 -13.65 2.12 12.27
C THR A 28 -12.77 2.17 11.02
N ILE A 29 -11.53 1.72 11.19
CA ILE A 29 -10.56 1.51 10.12
C ILE A 29 -10.42 0.00 9.95
N GLU A 30 -10.65 -0.50 8.74
CA GLU A 30 -10.63 -1.94 8.44
C GLU A 30 -9.71 -2.26 7.26
N PHE A 31 -9.07 -3.43 7.31
CA PHE A 31 -8.32 -4.01 6.19
C PHE A 31 -8.65 -5.48 6.07
N ASP A 32 -9.06 -5.92 4.88
CA ASP A 32 -9.34 -7.33 4.59
C ASP A 32 -8.20 -7.91 3.74
N GLN A 33 -7.57 -9.00 4.20
CA GLN A 33 -6.48 -9.63 3.46
C GLN A 33 -6.38 -11.14 3.71
N LYS A 34 -5.88 -11.88 2.71
CA LYS A 34 -5.65 -13.33 2.81
C LYS A 34 -4.45 -13.68 3.69
N SER A 35 -3.40 -12.86 3.67
CA SER A 35 -2.22 -13.04 4.51
C SER A 35 -2.45 -12.43 5.90
N LYS A 36 -2.53 -13.30 6.93
CA LYS A 36 -2.57 -12.85 8.33
C LYS A 36 -1.27 -12.15 8.74
N GLU A 37 -0.13 -12.71 8.33
CA GLU A 37 1.20 -12.14 8.62
C GLU A 37 1.32 -10.70 8.11
N TRP A 38 0.78 -10.40 6.94
CA TRP A 38 0.73 -9.02 6.45
C TRP A 38 -0.07 -8.08 7.35
N LEU A 39 -1.23 -8.54 7.85
CA LEU A 39 -2.04 -7.75 8.78
C LEU A 39 -1.33 -7.57 10.13
N GLU A 40 -0.56 -8.54 10.60
CA GLU A 40 0.25 -8.42 11.81
C GLU A 40 1.32 -7.34 11.64
N ILE A 41 2.00 -7.29 10.48
CA ILE A 41 2.95 -6.22 10.17
C ILE A 41 2.26 -4.85 10.14
N LEU A 42 1.09 -4.76 9.49
CA LEU A 42 0.31 -3.52 9.47
C LEU A 42 -0.12 -3.09 10.89
N SER A 43 -0.53 -4.05 11.73
CA SER A 43 -0.86 -3.82 13.14
C SER A 43 0.32 -3.23 13.92
N GLU A 44 1.53 -3.75 13.70
CA GLU A 44 2.74 -3.20 14.30
C GLU A 44 2.99 -1.74 13.87
N LYS A 45 2.70 -1.40 12.60
CA LYS A 45 2.81 0.00 12.13
C LYS A 45 1.81 0.91 12.82
N PHE A 46 0.58 0.44 13.02
CA PHE A 46 -0.43 1.18 13.77
C PHE A 46 -0.03 1.38 15.23
N LEU A 47 0.48 0.34 15.89
CA LEU A 47 0.96 0.43 17.26
C LEU A 47 2.14 1.40 17.37
N LYS A 48 3.12 1.30 16.47
CA LYS A 48 4.34 2.10 16.48
C LYS A 48 4.09 3.58 16.23
N TYR A 49 3.20 3.94 15.29
CA TYR A 49 2.95 5.34 14.94
C TYR A 49 1.79 5.95 15.72
N PHE A 50 0.66 5.25 15.83
CA PHE A 50 -0.54 5.78 16.46
C PHE A 50 -0.70 5.37 17.94
N GLY A 51 0.17 4.50 18.47
CA GLY A 51 0.01 3.95 19.82
C GLY A 51 -1.24 3.10 20.00
N LYS A 52 -1.80 2.59 18.89
CA LYS A 52 -3.11 1.92 18.89
C LYS A 52 -2.97 0.47 18.45
N THR A 53 -3.39 -0.44 19.33
CA THR A 53 -3.52 -1.86 19.00
C THR A 53 -4.68 -2.08 18.03
N SER A 54 -4.53 -3.10 17.19
CA SER A 54 -5.57 -3.55 16.29
C SER A 54 -6.06 -4.94 16.70
N GLU A 55 -7.27 -5.27 16.25
CA GLU A 55 -7.82 -6.60 16.35
C GLU A 55 -7.74 -7.30 15.00
N ILE A 56 -7.22 -8.53 14.96
CA ILE A 56 -7.20 -9.37 13.75
C ILE A 56 -8.09 -10.58 13.97
N ARG A 57 -9.14 -10.73 13.14
CA ARG A 57 -10.06 -11.88 13.19
C ARG A 57 -10.20 -12.54 11.81
N LYS A 58 -10.39 -13.86 11.79
CA LYS A 58 -10.76 -14.57 10.56
C LYS A 58 -12.25 -14.36 10.28
N THR A 59 -12.60 -13.99 9.06
CA THR A 59 -13.98 -13.80 8.62
C THR A 59 -14.60 -15.12 8.16
N THR A 60 -15.93 -15.17 8.12
CA THR A 60 -16.69 -16.34 7.61
C THR A 60 -16.40 -16.64 6.14
N LYS A 61 -15.91 -15.64 5.38
CA LYS A 61 -15.53 -15.76 3.97
C LYS A 61 -14.08 -16.26 3.76
N GLY A 62 -13.37 -16.57 4.85
CA GLY A 62 -12.06 -17.24 4.79
C GLY A 62 -10.83 -16.31 4.74
N TYR A 63 -11.01 -14.99 4.64
CA TYR A 63 -9.92 -14.01 4.77
C TYR A 63 -9.83 -13.45 6.20
N PHE A 64 -8.76 -12.73 6.51
CA PHE A 64 -8.56 -12.06 7.80
C PHE A 64 -8.94 -10.58 7.70
N ARG A 65 -9.46 -10.03 8.79
CA ARG A 65 -9.79 -8.62 8.95
C ARG A 65 -8.99 -8.03 10.09
N LEU A 66 -8.24 -6.98 9.81
CA LEU A 66 -7.69 -6.07 10.82
C LEU A 66 -8.70 -4.96 11.07
N ARG A 67 -8.98 -4.64 12.34
CA ARG A 67 -9.92 -3.60 12.75
C ARG A 67 -9.35 -2.71 13.83
N ILE A 68 -9.55 -1.41 13.70
CA ILE A 68 -9.17 -0.39 14.68
C ILE A 68 -10.34 0.55 14.92
N HIS A 69 -10.69 0.75 16.19
CA HIS A 69 -11.68 1.73 16.62
C HIS A 69 -11.00 2.97 17.21
N SER A 70 -11.03 4.08 16.48
CA SER A 70 -10.47 5.36 16.93
C SER A 70 -10.96 6.51 16.05
N LYS A 71 -11.76 7.42 16.63
CA LYS A 71 -12.20 8.63 15.95
C LYS A 71 -11.03 9.49 15.48
N LYS A 72 -10.06 9.73 16.37
CA LYS A 72 -8.87 10.56 16.07
C LYS A 72 -8.08 10.03 14.88
N ILE A 73 -7.76 8.73 14.87
CA ILE A 73 -6.96 8.12 13.78
C ILE A 73 -7.78 8.08 12.49
N PHE A 74 -9.08 7.81 12.59
CA PHE A 74 -9.99 7.83 11.45
C PHE A 74 -9.98 9.20 10.76
N GLU A 75 -10.16 10.28 11.53
CA GLU A 75 -10.21 11.65 11.02
C GLU A 75 -8.86 12.04 10.38
N GLU A 76 -7.74 11.74 11.05
CA GLU A 76 -6.39 11.96 10.52
C GLU A 76 -6.18 11.23 9.18
N LEU A 77 -6.50 9.94 9.12
CA LEU A 77 -6.37 9.15 7.89
C LEU A 77 -7.34 9.59 6.79
N GLN A 78 -8.54 10.04 7.14
CA GLN A 78 -9.51 10.57 6.19
C GLN A 78 -8.99 11.86 5.54
N GLU A 79 -8.45 12.78 6.33
CA GLU A 79 -7.83 14.01 5.82
C GLU A 79 -6.62 13.69 4.93
N MET A 80 -5.71 12.83 5.41
CA MET A 80 -4.54 12.41 4.65
C MET A 80 -4.94 11.77 3.31
N LYS A 81 -5.98 10.93 3.29
CA LYS A 81 -6.49 10.30 2.06
C LYS A 81 -7.06 11.33 1.09
N ALA A 82 -7.77 12.34 1.58
CA ALA A 82 -8.32 13.40 0.73
C ALA A 82 -7.23 14.25 0.08
N ARG A 83 -6.11 14.48 0.79
CA ARG A 83 -5.03 15.39 0.39
C ARG A 83 -3.74 14.66 0.01
N PHE A 84 -3.81 13.36 -0.30
CA PHE A 84 -2.62 12.52 -0.40
C PHE A 84 -1.59 13.03 -1.43
N GLN A 85 -2.03 13.59 -2.56
CA GLN A 85 -1.12 14.12 -3.57
C GLN A 85 -0.35 15.35 -3.05
N GLU A 86 -1.05 16.30 -2.41
CA GLU A 86 -0.43 17.48 -1.80
C GLU A 86 0.61 17.09 -0.76
N ILE A 87 0.22 16.19 0.16
CA ILE A 87 1.08 15.78 1.26
C ILE A 87 2.32 15.06 0.72
N LEU A 88 2.17 14.18 -0.29
CA LEU A 88 3.30 13.45 -0.88
C LEU A 88 4.28 14.37 -1.62
N VAL A 89 3.81 15.42 -2.29
CA VAL A 89 4.69 16.37 -3.00
C VAL A 89 5.68 17.03 -2.04
N THR A 90 5.22 17.41 -0.85
CA THR A 90 6.05 18.08 0.17
C THR A 90 6.73 17.12 1.15
N SER A 91 6.49 15.82 1.02
CA SER A 91 7.06 14.81 1.93
C SER A 91 8.51 14.49 1.60
N ASP A 92 9.26 14.07 2.61
CA ASP A 92 10.63 13.57 2.44
C ASP A 92 10.67 12.23 1.68
N GLU A 93 11.87 11.85 1.20
CA GLU A 93 12.10 10.60 0.47
C GLU A 93 11.65 9.36 1.27
N SER A 94 11.88 9.30 2.58
CA SER A 94 11.47 8.16 3.41
C SER A 94 9.96 8.00 3.44
N SER A 95 9.23 9.10 3.61
CA SER A 95 7.77 9.14 3.62
C SER A 95 7.17 8.70 2.28
N LYS A 96 7.72 9.17 1.16
CA LYS A 96 7.33 8.74 -0.19
C LYS A 96 7.61 7.26 -0.44
N ILE A 97 8.78 6.75 0.00
CA ILE A 97 9.12 5.32 -0.08
C ILE A 97 8.12 4.48 0.73
N LYS A 98 7.79 4.91 1.96
CA LYS A 98 6.81 4.22 2.81
C LYS A 98 5.42 4.19 2.18
N PHE A 99 5.00 5.28 1.55
CA PHE A 99 3.77 5.31 0.77
C PHE A 99 3.79 4.26 -0.36
N LEU A 100 4.84 4.23 -1.17
CA LEU A 100 4.99 3.23 -2.23
C LEU A 100 4.99 1.80 -1.69
N GLN A 101 5.69 1.54 -0.57
CA GLN A 101 5.68 0.22 0.10
C GLN A 101 4.24 -0.22 0.40
N GLY A 102 3.44 0.62 1.09
CA GLY A 102 2.04 0.29 1.42
C GLY A 102 1.17 0.08 0.17
N MET A 103 1.32 0.94 -0.84
CA MET A 103 0.59 0.81 -2.10
C MET A 103 0.90 -0.49 -2.85
N PHE A 104 2.18 -0.86 -2.96
CA PHE A 104 2.61 -2.08 -3.65
C PHE A 104 2.30 -3.35 -2.84
N ASP A 105 2.34 -3.28 -1.51
CA ASP A 105 1.94 -4.40 -0.66
C ASP A 105 0.43 -4.68 -0.72
N SER A 106 -0.40 -3.70 -1.03
CA SER A 106 -1.83 -3.93 -1.34
C SER A 106 -2.04 -4.29 -2.81
N GLU A 107 -1.76 -3.38 -3.74
CA GLU A 107 -2.18 -3.47 -5.15
C GLU A 107 -1.07 -3.99 -6.10
N GLY A 108 0.15 -4.12 -5.61
CA GLY A 108 1.28 -4.61 -6.40
C GLY A 108 1.24 -6.12 -6.63
N SER A 109 1.77 -6.58 -7.75
CA SER A 109 1.87 -8.00 -8.11
C SER A 109 3.23 -8.32 -8.72
N VAL A 110 3.81 -9.46 -8.33
CA VAL A 110 5.08 -9.95 -8.89
C VAL A 110 4.79 -11.11 -9.84
N HIS A 111 5.16 -10.95 -11.12
CA HIS A 111 4.92 -11.94 -12.17
C HIS A 111 6.20 -12.70 -12.49
N LYS A 112 6.32 -13.93 -11.99
CA LYS A 112 7.53 -14.76 -12.18
C LYS A 112 7.84 -15.03 -13.66
N SER A 113 6.86 -15.52 -14.41
CA SER A 113 7.03 -15.88 -15.83
C SER A 113 7.30 -14.68 -16.75
N LYS A 114 6.96 -13.47 -16.31
CA LYS A 114 7.12 -12.23 -17.10
C LYS A 114 8.24 -11.33 -16.58
N PHE A 115 8.95 -11.77 -15.53
CA PHE A 115 10.04 -11.03 -14.88
C PHE A 115 9.72 -9.54 -14.67
N ARG A 116 8.56 -9.27 -14.04
CA ARG A 116 8.08 -7.90 -13.83
C ARG A 116 7.28 -7.75 -12.54
N ILE A 117 7.24 -6.53 -12.04
CA ILE A 117 6.23 -6.08 -11.08
C ILE A 117 5.14 -5.33 -11.87
N THR A 118 3.89 -5.45 -11.43
CA THR A 118 2.82 -4.56 -11.88
C THR A 118 2.11 -3.95 -10.69
N PHE A 119 1.70 -2.70 -10.83
CA PHE A 119 0.78 -2.02 -9.94
C PHE A 119 -0.52 -1.76 -10.69
N SER A 120 -1.67 -2.08 -10.10
CA SER A 120 -2.98 -1.90 -10.72
C SER A 120 -3.87 -0.94 -9.93
N SER A 121 -4.64 -0.10 -10.63
CA SER A 121 -5.67 0.73 -9.98
C SER A 121 -6.72 1.19 -10.97
N LYS A 122 -7.95 1.41 -10.50
CA LYS A 122 -9.00 2.14 -11.24
C LYS A 122 -8.91 3.66 -11.08
N ARG A 123 -8.08 4.16 -10.15
CA ARG A 123 -7.97 5.59 -9.85
C ARG A 123 -6.75 6.19 -10.52
N ASP A 124 -7.00 7.13 -11.43
CA ASP A 124 -5.99 7.82 -12.22
C ASP A 124 -4.99 8.60 -11.38
N ALA A 125 -5.49 9.30 -10.36
CA ALA A 125 -4.65 10.05 -9.44
C ALA A 125 -3.60 9.13 -8.79
N ILE A 126 -3.99 7.92 -8.39
CA ILE A 126 -3.08 6.99 -7.71
C ILE A 126 -2.05 6.43 -8.67
N ILE A 127 -2.47 5.89 -9.82
CA ILE A 127 -1.52 5.24 -10.73
C ILE A 127 -0.49 6.22 -11.27
N ASN A 128 -0.91 7.46 -11.56
CA ASN A 128 0.00 8.51 -12.01
C ASN A 128 0.91 8.99 -10.87
N THR A 129 0.40 9.16 -9.65
CA THR A 129 1.26 9.48 -8.49
C THR A 129 2.30 8.38 -8.23
N CYS A 130 1.90 7.10 -8.24
CA CYS A 130 2.85 6.00 -8.09
C CYS A 130 3.91 5.99 -9.20
N LYS A 131 3.51 6.26 -10.46
CA LYS A 131 4.44 6.38 -11.59
C LYS A 131 5.46 7.49 -11.37
N SER A 132 5.00 8.71 -11.05
CA SER A 132 5.89 9.86 -10.84
C SER A 132 6.86 9.63 -9.69
N LEU A 133 6.41 9.02 -8.58
CA LEU A 133 7.30 8.69 -7.46
C LEU A 133 8.35 7.63 -7.82
N LEU A 134 7.97 6.60 -8.60
CA LEU A 134 8.95 5.61 -9.07
C LEU A 134 10.01 6.26 -9.97
N GLU A 135 9.60 7.15 -10.87
CA GLU A 135 10.49 7.87 -11.76
C GLU A 135 11.41 8.84 -10.99
N GLU A 136 10.90 9.52 -9.95
CA GLU A 136 11.69 10.33 -9.01
C GLU A 136 12.82 9.50 -8.36
N PHE A 137 12.57 8.21 -8.08
CA PHE A 137 13.56 7.29 -7.51
C PHE A 137 14.42 6.56 -8.55
N GLY A 138 14.37 6.99 -9.82
CA GLY A 138 15.14 6.40 -10.91
C GLY A 138 14.63 5.02 -11.36
N ILE A 139 13.44 4.61 -10.93
CA ILE A 139 12.81 3.35 -11.33
C ILE A 139 11.96 3.62 -12.56
N SER A 140 12.51 3.33 -13.74
CA SER A 140 11.77 3.49 -14.99
C SER A 140 10.58 2.53 -15.06
N THR A 141 9.45 3.03 -15.55
CA THR A 141 8.21 2.27 -15.71
C THR A 141 7.87 2.09 -17.19
N GLY A 142 7.10 1.06 -17.52
CA GLY A 142 6.56 0.91 -18.87
C GLY A 142 5.32 1.77 -19.11
N LYS A 143 4.79 1.73 -20.34
CA LYS A 143 3.53 2.39 -20.67
C LYS A 143 2.38 1.81 -19.84
N ILE A 144 1.57 2.69 -19.24
CA ILE A 144 0.32 2.29 -18.57
C ILE A 144 -0.65 1.77 -19.63
N TRP A 145 -1.25 0.60 -19.39
CA TRP A 145 -2.33 0.07 -20.22
C TRP A 145 -3.58 -0.22 -19.40
N VAL A 146 -4.72 -0.34 -20.07
CA VAL A 146 -6.01 -0.67 -19.44
C VAL A 146 -6.31 -2.15 -19.66
N SER A 147 -6.69 -2.87 -18.62
CA SER A 147 -7.13 -4.27 -18.71
C SER A 147 -8.55 -4.38 -19.28
N LYS A 148 -9.03 -5.60 -19.49
CA LYS A 148 -10.42 -5.85 -19.93
C LYS A 148 -11.46 -5.39 -18.89
N ASP A 149 -11.08 -5.32 -17.62
CA ASP A 149 -11.96 -4.95 -16.49
C ASP A 149 -11.89 -3.46 -16.14
N ASP A 150 -11.39 -2.65 -17.09
CA ASP A 150 -11.16 -1.21 -16.94
C ASP A 150 -10.25 -0.86 -15.75
N VAL A 151 -9.21 -1.68 -15.55
CA VAL A 151 -8.17 -1.45 -14.52
C VAL A 151 -6.89 -1.00 -15.21
N LYS A 152 -6.34 0.15 -14.80
CA LYS A 152 -5.06 0.63 -15.32
C LYS A 152 -3.93 -0.14 -14.66
N ILE A 153 -2.92 -0.52 -15.44
CA ILE A 153 -1.78 -1.32 -15.00
C ILE A 153 -0.49 -0.60 -15.35
N LEU A 154 0.33 -0.34 -14.34
CA LEU A 154 1.66 0.25 -14.41
C LEU A 154 2.71 -0.86 -14.22
N PRO A 155 3.51 -1.17 -15.23
CA PRO A 155 4.53 -2.20 -15.10
C PRO A 155 5.90 -1.62 -14.70
N ILE A 156 6.70 -2.45 -14.02
CA ILE A 156 8.13 -2.23 -13.81
C ILE A 156 8.84 -3.45 -14.40
N TYR A 157 9.67 -3.22 -15.41
CA TYR A 157 10.45 -4.25 -16.12
C TYR A 157 11.94 -3.98 -16.01
N GLY A 158 12.74 -4.98 -16.37
CA GLY A 158 14.18 -4.85 -16.48
C GLY A 158 14.87 -5.09 -15.13
N ARG A 159 15.93 -5.90 -15.15
CA ARG A 159 16.61 -6.35 -13.93
C ARG A 159 17.15 -5.18 -13.10
N CYS A 160 17.63 -4.11 -13.74
CA CYS A 160 18.10 -2.91 -13.04
C CYS A 160 16.98 -2.21 -12.27
N CYS A 161 15.81 -1.97 -12.89
CA CYS A 161 14.69 -1.32 -12.22
C CYS A 161 14.09 -2.19 -11.12
N LEU A 162 14.03 -3.51 -11.32
CA LEU A 162 13.57 -4.45 -10.29
C LEU A 162 14.52 -4.50 -9.08
N ARG A 163 15.84 -4.42 -9.30
CA ARG A 163 16.83 -4.30 -8.23
C ARG A 163 16.74 -2.95 -7.51
N LEU A 164 16.55 -1.85 -8.25
CA LEU A 164 16.32 -0.54 -7.65
C LEU A 164 15.06 -0.52 -6.79
N PHE A 165 13.96 -1.11 -7.29
CA PHE A 165 12.74 -1.30 -6.53
C PHE A 165 13.01 -2.11 -5.26
N GLN A 166 13.69 -3.27 -5.35
CA GLN A 166 14.02 -4.09 -4.18
C GLN A 166 14.88 -3.33 -3.16
N ASN A 167 15.84 -2.52 -3.61
CA ASN A 167 16.79 -1.85 -2.72
C ASN A 167 16.19 -0.62 -2.03
N LYS A 168 15.34 0.15 -2.73
CA LYS A 168 14.75 1.39 -2.21
C LYS A 168 13.39 1.19 -1.56
N ILE A 169 12.53 0.40 -2.19
CA ILE A 169 11.12 0.25 -1.81
C ILE A 169 10.92 -1.12 -1.17
N ASP A 170 11.20 -2.22 -1.88
CA ASP A 170 10.89 -3.59 -1.47
C ASP A 170 9.41 -3.84 -1.13
N PHE A 171 9.05 -5.10 -0.98
CA PHE A 171 7.78 -5.49 -0.37
C PHE A 171 7.96 -5.77 1.11
N THR A 172 6.98 -5.36 1.91
CA THR A 172 6.86 -5.84 3.29
C THR A 172 5.89 -7.04 3.35
N HIS A 173 5.01 -7.21 2.35
CA HIS A 173 4.17 -8.40 2.22
C HIS A 173 5.03 -9.66 1.98
N PRO A 174 4.98 -10.68 2.86
CA PRO A 174 5.90 -11.83 2.83
C PRO A 174 5.94 -12.56 1.49
N GLU A 175 4.76 -12.90 0.93
CA GLU A 175 4.70 -13.60 -0.35
C GLU A 175 5.28 -12.79 -1.52
N LYS A 176 5.00 -11.47 -1.57
CA LYS A 176 5.45 -10.61 -2.67
C LYS A 176 6.97 -10.41 -2.58
N LYS A 177 7.50 -10.23 -1.37
CA LYS A 177 8.95 -10.19 -1.10
C LYS A 177 9.66 -11.45 -1.58
N GLN A 178 9.12 -12.62 -1.22
CA GLN A 178 9.70 -13.90 -1.66
C GLN A 178 9.62 -14.08 -3.19
N LYS A 179 8.49 -13.69 -3.81
CA LYS A 179 8.35 -13.72 -5.27
C LYS A 179 9.36 -12.80 -5.97
N LEU A 180 9.60 -11.60 -5.43
CA LEU A 180 10.58 -10.65 -5.97
C LEU A 180 12.00 -11.20 -5.88
N LYS A 181 12.37 -11.80 -4.74
CA LYS A 181 13.67 -12.45 -4.56
C LYS A 181 13.91 -13.53 -5.62
N LEU A 182 12.91 -14.38 -5.87
CA LEU A 182 13.01 -15.48 -6.83
C LEU A 182 13.20 -15.02 -8.29
N ILE A 183 12.68 -13.86 -8.69
CA ILE A 183 12.86 -13.36 -10.07
C ILE A 183 14.18 -12.59 -10.26
N LEU A 184 14.89 -12.29 -9.17
CA LEU A 184 16.15 -11.54 -9.18
C LEU A 184 17.39 -12.42 -9.02
N THR A 185 17.21 -13.67 -8.60
CA THR A 185 18.21 -14.75 -8.67
C THR A 185 18.49 -15.07 -10.13
#